data_AF-A0A1C7M0A1-F1
#
_entry.id   AF-A0A1C7M0A1-F1
#
_cell.length_a   1.000
_cell.length_b   1.000
_cell.length_c   1.000
_cell.angle_alpha   90.00
_cell.angle_beta   90.00
_cell.angle_gamma   90.00
#
_symmetry.space_group_name_H-M   'P 1'
#
loop_
_entity.id
_entity.type
_entity.pdbx_description
1 polymer ?
#
loop_
_entity_poly.entity_id
_entity_poly.type
_entity_poly.pdbx_seq_one_letter_code
_entity_poly.pdbx_strand_id
1 'polypeptide(L)'
;MLPLARIVWNVFDNVFLLQMGRAYQARFRDFHLAAEEEGLRAIDEWRRAQQEEWDSVVDYTTMSAAISAIAPHAPDFAFAVWLGAAGLSVCGVFIVQYLPINAFSITDEDMGILVKDGNHYIDTALLATSVASPVIMALWSSILFIVGVVDYIIEAPLGGLQYKIFALIPIGFGVITAAATLLIGAIVGKRVEARWKLTTSCLVQELIGNTDVVAD
;
A
#
# COMPACT_ATOMS: atom_id res chain seq x y z
N MET A 1 -11.54 12.94 -14.69
CA MET A 1 -10.20 12.54 -15.19
C MET A 1 -10.14 12.76 -16.71
N LEU A 2 -9.06 13.38 -17.22
CA LEU A 2 -8.79 13.52 -18.66
C LEU A 2 -8.58 12.13 -19.32
N PRO A 3 -8.94 11.94 -20.61
CA PRO A 3 -8.83 10.65 -21.29
C PRO A 3 -7.39 10.10 -21.31
N LEU A 4 -6.38 10.96 -21.40
CA LEU A 4 -4.97 10.57 -21.31
C LEU A 4 -4.61 9.99 -19.95
N ALA A 5 -5.10 10.59 -18.85
CA ALA A 5 -4.85 10.12 -17.50
C ALA A 5 -5.44 8.72 -17.25
N ARG A 6 -6.59 8.43 -17.86
CA ARG A 6 -7.22 7.10 -17.78
C ARG A 6 -6.40 6.04 -18.53
N ILE A 7 -5.85 6.38 -19.70
CA ILE A 7 -4.98 5.47 -20.46
C ILE A 7 -3.70 5.18 -19.69
N VAL A 8 -3.04 6.23 -19.17
CA VAL A 8 -1.84 6.08 -18.34
C VAL A 8 -2.13 5.22 -17.11
N TRP A 9 -3.26 5.47 -16.44
CA TRP A 9 -3.70 4.65 -15.30
C TRP A 9 -3.94 3.19 -15.67
N ASN A 10 -4.61 2.92 -16.79
CA ASN A 10 -4.88 1.56 -17.23
C ASN A 10 -3.59 0.80 -17.57
N VAL A 11 -2.62 1.46 -18.21
CA VAL A 11 -1.31 0.86 -18.49
C VAL A 11 -0.57 0.62 -17.18
N PHE A 12 -0.57 1.60 -16.28
CA PHE A 12 0.05 1.47 -14.98
C PHE A 12 -0.55 0.31 -14.18
N ASP A 13 -1.87 0.22 -14.13
CA ASP A 13 -2.58 -0.84 -13.42
C ASP A 13 -2.35 -2.22 -14.04
N ASN A 14 -2.42 -2.36 -15.37
CA ASN A 14 -2.21 -3.66 -16.01
C ASN A 14 -0.75 -4.13 -15.96
N VAL A 15 0.20 -3.23 -16.19
CA VAL A 15 1.62 -3.59 -16.32
C VAL A 15 2.30 -3.63 -14.97
N PHE A 16 2.11 -2.61 -14.13
CA PHE A 16 2.84 -2.49 -12.87
C PHE A 16 2.02 -3.00 -11.68
N LEU A 17 0.72 -2.71 -11.61
CA LEU A 17 -0.11 -3.19 -10.51
C LEU A 17 -0.68 -4.59 -10.75
N LEU A 18 -0.48 -5.19 -11.93
CA LEU A 18 -1.02 -6.49 -12.30
C LEU A 18 -2.54 -6.60 -12.05
N GLN A 19 -3.28 -5.51 -12.32
CA GLN A 19 -4.73 -5.35 -12.08
C GLN A 19 -5.15 -5.29 -10.60
N MET A 20 -4.22 -5.32 -9.65
CA MET A 20 -4.53 -5.22 -8.22
C MET A 20 -5.15 -3.88 -7.85
N GLY A 21 -4.86 -2.79 -8.57
CA GLY A 21 -5.50 -1.49 -8.29
C GLY A 21 -7.02 -1.56 -8.45
N ARG A 22 -7.50 -2.19 -9.53
CA ARG A 22 -8.93 -2.44 -9.75
C ARG A 22 -9.52 -3.45 -8.76
N ALA A 23 -8.78 -4.49 -8.40
CA ALA A 23 -9.22 -5.48 -7.41
C ALA A 23 -9.42 -4.83 -6.02
N TYR A 24 -8.48 -3.98 -5.59
CA TYR A 24 -8.59 -3.26 -4.32
C TYR A 24 -9.68 -2.18 -4.35
N GLN A 25 -9.90 -1.51 -5.48
CA GLN A 25 -11.06 -0.64 -5.64
C GLN A 25 -12.39 -1.40 -5.50
N ALA A 26 -12.47 -2.62 -6.02
CA ALA A 26 -13.64 -3.47 -5.81
C ALA A 26 -13.81 -3.86 -4.34
N ARG A 27 -12.74 -4.31 -3.66
CA ARG A 27 -12.75 -4.62 -2.21
C ARG A 27 -13.20 -3.45 -1.35
N PHE A 28 -12.85 -2.23 -1.74
CA PHE A 28 -13.26 -1.00 -1.08
C PHE A 28 -14.73 -0.65 -1.28
N ARG A 29 -15.26 -0.90 -2.48
CA ARG A 29 -16.69 -0.81 -2.74
C ARG A 29 -17.46 -1.83 -1.91
N ASP A 30 -16.98 -3.07 -1.86
CA ASP A 30 -17.58 -4.15 -1.08
C ASP A 30 -17.54 -3.83 0.42
N PHE A 31 -16.44 -3.26 0.91
CA PHE A 31 -16.34 -2.75 2.28
C PHE A 31 -17.41 -1.70 2.58
N HIS A 32 -17.61 -0.73 1.68
CA HIS A 32 -18.61 0.32 1.88
C HIS A 32 -20.02 -0.25 1.97
N LEU A 33 -20.38 -1.21 1.09
CA LEU A 33 -21.67 -1.88 1.10
C LEU A 33 -21.86 -2.71 2.38
N ALA A 34 -20.85 -3.48 2.77
CA ALA A 34 -20.88 -4.30 3.98
C ALA A 34 -20.99 -3.46 5.27
N ALA A 35 -20.32 -2.30 5.31
CA ALA A 35 -20.42 -1.36 6.41
C ALA A 35 -21.83 -0.75 6.55
N GLU A 36 -22.54 -0.54 5.44
CA GLU A 36 -23.92 -0.02 5.44
C GLU A 36 -24.97 -1.11 5.73
N GLU A 37 -24.79 -2.34 5.24
CA GLU A 37 -25.81 -3.40 5.29
C GLU A 37 -25.59 -4.47 6.38
N GLU A 38 -24.35 -4.88 6.63
CA GLU A 38 -24.01 -6.07 7.45
C GLU A 38 -23.39 -5.72 8.82
N GLY A 39 -22.90 -4.49 8.98
CA GLY A 39 -22.40 -3.95 10.24
C GLY A 39 -20.98 -4.41 10.63
N LEU A 40 -20.65 -4.26 11.92
CA LEU A 40 -19.29 -4.42 12.46
C LEU A 40 -18.61 -5.76 12.14
N ARG A 41 -19.37 -6.85 12.04
CA ARG A 41 -18.81 -8.19 11.80
C ARG A 41 -18.16 -8.31 10.42
N ALA A 42 -18.76 -7.72 9.39
CA ALA A 42 -18.22 -7.77 8.04
C ALA A 42 -16.95 -6.90 7.91
N ILE A 43 -16.89 -5.79 8.64
CA ILE A 43 -15.70 -4.93 8.77
C ILE A 43 -14.54 -5.72 9.41
N ASP A 44 -14.80 -6.45 10.49
CA ASP A 44 -13.78 -7.28 11.17
C ASP A 44 -13.25 -8.41 10.27
N GLU A 45 -14.13 -9.08 9.53
CA GLU A 45 -13.74 -10.13 8.57
C GLU A 45 -12.88 -9.57 7.44
N TRP A 46 -13.24 -8.40 6.90
CA TRP A 46 -12.45 -7.72 5.87
C TRP A 46 -11.05 -7.32 6.39
N ARG A 47 -10.98 -6.75 7.59
CA ARG A 47 -9.72 -6.33 8.22
C ARG A 47 -8.80 -7.53 8.48
N ARG A 48 -9.36 -8.65 8.93
CA ARG A 48 -8.60 -9.90 9.15
C ARG A 48 -8.01 -10.43 7.85
N ALA A 49 -8.79 -10.50 6.79
CA ALA A 49 -8.32 -10.96 5.49
C ALA A 49 -7.20 -10.07 4.93
N GLN A 50 -7.29 -8.74 5.13
CA GLN A 50 -6.21 -7.83 4.76
C GLN A 50 -4.94 -8.04 5.61
N GLN A 51 -5.09 -8.25 6.92
CA GLN A 51 -3.95 -8.50 7.80
C GLN A 51 -3.24 -9.80 7.44
N GLU A 52 -3.97 -10.88 7.17
CA GLU A 52 -3.40 -12.16 6.71
C GLU A 52 -2.59 -12.00 5.41
N GLU A 53 -3.11 -11.20 4.46
CA GLU A 53 -2.40 -10.89 3.23
C GLU A 53 -1.10 -10.10 3.50
N TRP A 54 -1.14 -9.15 4.41
CA TRP A 54 0.02 -8.35 4.81
C TRP A 54 1.06 -9.15 5.60
N ASP A 55 0.63 -10.06 6.47
CA ASP A 55 1.52 -10.97 7.19
C ASP A 55 2.28 -11.84 6.19
N SER A 56 1.61 -12.32 5.13
CA SER A 56 2.27 -13.08 4.06
C SER A 56 3.37 -12.26 3.35
N VAL A 57 3.18 -10.95 3.14
CA VAL A 57 4.19 -10.07 2.55
C VAL A 57 5.45 -9.99 3.43
N VAL A 58 5.27 -9.95 4.76
CA VAL A 58 6.39 -9.96 5.71
C VAL A 58 7.16 -11.28 5.61
N ASP A 59 6.47 -12.42 5.60
CA ASP A 59 7.09 -13.73 5.49
C ASP A 59 7.92 -13.88 4.20
N TYR A 60 7.36 -13.50 3.04
CA TYR A 60 8.09 -13.53 1.76
C TYR A 60 9.33 -12.64 1.77
N THR A 61 9.27 -11.50 2.46
CA THR A 61 10.40 -10.58 2.62
C THR A 61 11.51 -11.20 3.45
N THR A 62 11.17 -11.81 4.57
CA THR A 62 12.14 -12.48 5.43
C THR A 62 12.80 -13.64 4.71
N MET A 63 12.04 -14.43 3.95
CA MET A 63 12.61 -15.51 3.12
C MET A 63 13.55 -14.97 2.03
N SER A 64 13.15 -13.92 1.31
CA SER A 64 13.98 -13.33 0.25
C SER A 64 15.30 -12.76 0.80
N ALA A 65 15.26 -12.13 1.98
CA ALA A 65 16.44 -11.64 2.68
C ALA A 65 17.35 -12.80 3.14
N ALA A 66 16.77 -13.87 3.69
CA ALA A 66 17.50 -15.06 4.11
C ALA A 66 18.20 -15.75 2.93
N ILE A 67 17.52 -15.90 1.79
CA ILE A 67 18.13 -16.55 0.62
C ILE A 67 19.25 -15.68 0.03
N SER A 68 19.07 -14.36 0.01
CA SER A 68 20.12 -13.43 -0.42
C SER A 68 21.36 -13.50 0.48
N ALA A 69 21.18 -13.79 1.78
CA ALA A 69 22.29 -13.91 2.73
C ALA A 69 23.09 -15.23 2.58
N ILE A 70 22.48 -16.31 2.11
CA ILE A 70 23.13 -17.63 1.97
C ILE A 70 23.79 -17.87 0.61
N ALA A 71 23.64 -16.97 -0.36
CA ALA A 71 24.19 -17.10 -1.71
C ALA A 71 25.31 -16.07 -2.02
N PRO A 72 26.46 -16.10 -1.32
CA PRO A 72 27.53 -15.10 -1.46
C PRO A 72 28.29 -15.15 -2.80
N HIS A 73 28.08 -16.19 -3.62
CA HIS A 73 28.80 -16.43 -4.89
C HIS A 73 27.87 -16.54 -6.10
N ALA A 74 26.73 -15.86 -6.08
CA ALA A 74 25.81 -15.85 -7.22
C ALA A 74 26.40 -15.13 -8.44
N PRO A 75 26.02 -15.51 -9.67
CA PRO A 75 26.30 -14.74 -10.89
C PRO A 75 25.83 -13.29 -10.75
N ASP A 76 26.51 -12.38 -11.44
CA ASP A 76 26.28 -10.93 -11.33
C ASP A 76 24.81 -10.52 -11.58
N PHE A 77 24.14 -11.16 -12.54
CA PHE A 77 22.74 -10.88 -12.86
C PHE A 77 21.81 -11.43 -11.79
N ALA A 78 21.91 -12.71 -11.43
CA ALA A 78 21.18 -13.31 -10.31
C ALA A 78 21.30 -12.47 -9.02
N PHE A 79 22.52 -12.07 -8.65
CA PHE A 79 22.76 -11.22 -7.48
C PHE A 79 22.06 -9.87 -7.59
N ALA A 80 22.17 -9.20 -8.74
CA ALA A 80 21.53 -7.91 -8.95
C ALA A 80 20.00 -8.00 -8.84
N VAL A 81 19.39 -9.01 -9.48
CA VAL A 81 17.95 -9.20 -9.46
C VAL A 81 17.45 -9.59 -8.07
N TRP A 82 18.18 -10.42 -7.32
CA TRP A 82 17.87 -10.73 -5.92
C TRP A 82 18.00 -9.52 -5.00
N LEU A 83 19.00 -8.68 -5.20
CA LEU A 83 19.10 -7.40 -4.49
C LEU A 83 17.88 -6.50 -4.81
N GLY A 84 17.43 -6.51 -6.07
CA GLY A 84 16.21 -5.87 -6.51
C GLY A 84 14.96 -6.36 -5.80
N ALA A 85 14.82 -7.69 -5.73
CA ALA A 85 13.76 -8.37 -5.01
C ALA A 85 13.77 -7.99 -3.52
N ALA A 86 14.92 -8.10 -2.86
CA ALA A 86 15.06 -7.78 -1.45
C ALA A 86 14.73 -6.30 -1.16
N GLY A 87 15.22 -5.37 -1.98
CA GLY A 87 14.92 -3.95 -1.84
C GLY A 87 13.43 -3.63 -1.99
N LEU A 88 12.76 -4.21 -2.99
CA LEU A 88 11.31 -4.08 -3.14
C LEU A 88 10.54 -4.66 -1.96
N SER A 89 10.95 -5.82 -1.47
CA SER A 89 10.30 -6.50 -0.36
C SER A 89 10.40 -5.68 0.93
N VAL A 90 11.58 -5.11 1.22
CA VAL A 90 11.79 -4.18 2.34
C VAL A 90 10.90 -2.94 2.21
N CYS A 91 10.75 -2.39 0.99
CA CYS A 91 9.83 -1.27 0.75
C CYS A 91 8.37 -1.68 1.07
N GLY A 92 7.95 -2.87 0.65
CA GLY A 92 6.64 -3.42 0.97
C GLY A 92 6.41 -3.53 2.48
N VAL A 93 7.35 -4.14 3.20
CA VAL A 93 7.30 -4.26 4.67
C VAL A 93 7.26 -2.89 5.34
N PHE A 94 8.04 -1.92 4.86
CA PHE A 94 8.03 -0.58 5.42
C PHE A 94 6.63 0.07 5.30
N ILE A 95 5.96 -0.11 4.17
CA ILE A 95 4.59 0.38 3.98
C ILE A 95 3.61 -0.38 4.90
N VAL A 96 3.69 -1.71 4.97
CA VAL A 96 2.84 -2.53 5.86
C VAL A 96 3.01 -2.15 7.32
N GLN A 97 4.21 -1.76 7.76
CA GLN A 97 4.45 -1.32 9.13
C GLN A 97 4.00 0.13 9.35
N TYR A 98 4.23 1.01 8.37
CA TYR A 98 3.90 2.43 8.48
C TYR A 98 2.40 2.71 8.44
N LEU A 99 1.65 1.98 7.60
CA LEU A 99 0.22 2.19 7.41
C LEU A 99 -0.56 1.98 8.73
N PRO A 100 -0.45 0.86 9.45
CA PRO A 100 -1.07 0.69 10.77
C PRO A 100 -0.64 1.76 11.76
N ILE A 101 0.67 2.08 11.84
CA ILE A 101 1.20 3.05 12.81
C ILE A 101 0.54 4.43 12.64
N ASN A 102 0.34 4.88 11.40
CA ASN A 102 -0.34 6.16 11.14
C ASN A 102 -1.87 6.03 10.99
N ALA A 103 -2.38 4.84 10.70
CA ALA A 103 -3.81 4.56 10.60
C ALA A 103 -4.44 4.23 11.95
N PHE A 104 -3.69 4.06 13.05
CA PHE A 104 -4.25 3.89 14.40
C PHE A 104 -5.20 5.02 14.82
N SER A 105 -5.09 6.20 14.21
CA SER A 105 -6.03 7.30 14.43
C SER A 105 -7.27 7.28 13.52
N ILE A 106 -7.37 6.35 12.57
CA ILE A 106 -8.47 6.23 11.63
C ILE A 106 -9.46 5.20 12.19
N THR A 107 -10.64 5.66 12.59
CA THR A 107 -11.72 4.79 13.05
C THR A 107 -12.42 4.10 11.87
N ASP A 108 -13.20 3.03 12.12
CA ASP A 108 -13.98 2.38 11.07
C ASP A 108 -15.01 3.32 10.43
N GLU A 109 -15.54 4.27 11.21
CA GLU A 109 -16.40 5.35 10.71
C GLU A 109 -15.64 6.30 9.77
N ASP A 110 -14.42 6.69 10.13
CA ASP A 110 -13.57 7.52 9.27
C ASP A 110 -13.17 6.78 7.99
N MET A 111 -12.91 5.47 8.08
CA MET A 111 -12.65 4.64 6.91
C MET A 111 -13.87 4.59 6.00
N GLY A 112 -15.07 4.33 6.53
CA GLY A 112 -16.32 4.37 5.76
C GLY A 112 -16.55 5.70 5.03
N ILE A 113 -16.14 6.82 5.64
CA ILE A 113 -16.17 8.13 4.98
C ILE A 113 -15.08 8.22 3.91
N LEU A 114 -13.85 7.81 4.19
CA LEU A 114 -12.72 7.84 3.25
C LEU A 114 -12.96 7.02 1.98
N VAL A 115 -13.67 5.89 2.08
CA VAL A 115 -13.90 4.98 0.95
C VAL A 115 -15.12 5.39 0.10
N LYS A 116 -15.97 6.30 0.60
CA LYS A 116 -17.20 6.70 -0.09
C LYS A 116 -16.91 7.41 -1.41
N ASP A 117 -17.53 6.95 -2.49
CA ASP A 117 -17.35 7.52 -3.83
C ASP A 117 -17.72 9.01 -3.87
N GLY A 118 -16.82 9.83 -4.44
CA GLY A 118 -17.01 11.27 -4.60
C GLY A 118 -16.55 12.12 -3.41
N ASN A 119 -15.87 11.54 -2.43
CA ASN A 119 -15.37 12.31 -1.29
C ASN A 119 -14.24 13.29 -1.68
N HIS A 120 -14.20 14.47 -1.04
CA HIS A 120 -13.21 15.53 -1.30
C HIS A 120 -11.84 15.28 -0.65
N TYR A 121 -11.72 14.26 0.22
CA TYR A 121 -10.50 14.03 0.98
C TYR A 121 -9.40 13.35 0.15
N ILE A 122 -9.71 12.25 -0.53
CA ILE A 122 -8.77 11.56 -1.41
C ILE A 122 -9.48 10.76 -2.49
N ASP A 123 -8.84 10.59 -3.64
CA ASP A 123 -9.35 9.74 -4.71
C ASP A 123 -9.26 8.27 -4.27
N THR A 124 -10.38 7.54 -4.31
CA THR A 124 -10.47 6.11 -3.95
C THR A 124 -9.45 5.26 -4.72
N ALA A 125 -9.09 5.65 -5.95
CA ALA A 125 -8.03 5.00 -6.72
C ALA A 125 -6.64 5.17 -6.09
N LEU A 126 -6.33 6.35 -5.56
CA LEU A 126 -5.05 6.59 -4.88
C LEU A 126 -4.97 5.82 -3.57
N LEU A 127 -6.08 5.75 -2.82
CA LEU A 127 -6.16 4.94 -1.61
C LEU A 127 -5.99 3.45 -1.94
N ALA A 128 -6.68 2.95 -2.97
CA ALA A 128 -6.62 1.55 -3.38
C ALA A 128 -5.22 1.15 -3.80
N THR A 129 -4.56 1.99 -4.59
CA THR A 129 -3.17 1.76 -4.97
C THR A 129 -2.24 1.80 -3.77
N SER A 130 -2.43 2.72 -2.82
CA SER A 130 -1.60 2.80 -1.61
C SER A 130 -1.69 1.54 -0.75
N VAL A 131 -2.88 0.96 -0.63
CA VAL A 131 -3.11 -0.27 0.14
C VAL A 131 -2.67 -1.52 -0.64
N ALA A 132 -2.78 -1.51 -1.98
CA ALA A 132 -2.30 -2.59 -2.85
C ALA A 132 -0.77 -2.59 -3.02
N SER A 133 -0.11 -1.43 -2.87
CA SER A 133 1.33 -1.25 -3.09
C SER A 133 2.20 -2.32 -2.43
N PRO A 134 2.04 -2.68 -1.14
CA PRO A 134 2.91 -3.66 -0.50
C PRO A 134 2.80 -5.05 -1.12
N VAL A 135 1.59 -5.46 -1.47
CA VAL A 135 1.32 -6.77 -2.08
C VAL A 135 1.92 -6.82 -3.48
N ILE A 136 1.78 -5.74 -4.24
CA ILE A 136 2.38 -5.60 -5.57
C ILE A 136 3.91 -5.63 -5.48
N MET A 137 4.50 -4.95 -4.50
CA MET A 137 5.94 -5.00 -4.26
C MET A 137 6.41 -6.41 -3.91
N ALA A 138 5.65 -7.16 -3.12
CA ALA A 138 5.96 -8.56 -2.80
C ALA A 138 5.86 -9.47 -4.03
N LEU A 139 4.86 -9.26 -4.90
CA LEU A 139 4.71 -10.00 -6.16
C LEU A 139 5.88 -9.73 -7.10
N TRP A 140 6.23 -8.46 -7.31
CA TRP A 140 7.39 -8.08 -8.13
C TRP A 140 8.69 -8.61 -7.54
N SER A 141 8.84 -8.54 -6.21
CA SER A 141 9.97 -9.14 -5.51
C SER A 141 10.08 -10.64 -5.82
N SER A 142 8.97 -11.38 -5.74
CA SER A 142 8.92 -12.81 -6.05
C SER A 142 9.29 -13.11 -7.51
N ILE A 143 8.80 -12.30 -8.46
CA ILE A 143 9.13 -12.45 -9.89
C ILE A 143 10.63 -12.25 -10.12
N LEU A 144 11.20 -11.17 -9.58
CA LEU A 144 12.64 -10.93 -9.65
C LEU A 144 13.40 -12.09 -9.00
N PHE A 145 12.94 -12.57 -7.85
CA PHE A 145 13.55 -13.69 -7.17
C PHE A 145 13.64 -14.94 -8.05
N ILE A 146 12.53 -15.31 -8.70
CA ILE A 146 12.47 -16.43 -9.65
C ILE A 146 13.41 -16.22 -10.83
N VAL A 147 13.44 -15.02 -11.42
CA VAL A 147 14.35 -14.69 -12.52
C VAL A 147 15.81 -14.89 -12.12
N GLY A 148 16.19 -14.45 -10.92
CA GLY A 148 17.54 -14.65 -10.40
C GLY A 148 17.87 -16.12 -10.15
N VAL A 149 16.90 -16.93 -9.68
CA VAL A 149 17.06 -18.39 -9.53
C VAL A 149 17.27 -19.07 -10.89
N VAL A 150 16.50 -18.68 -11.91
CA VAL A 150 16.65 -19.22 -13.27
C VAL A 150 18.03 -18.92 -13.84
N ASP A 151 18.50 -17.68 -13.69
CA ASP A 151 19.86 -17.28 -14.11
C ASP A 151 20.94 -18.06 -13.36
N TYR A 152 20.80 -18.20 -12.03
CA TYR A 152 21.71 -18.95 -11.19
C TYR A 152 21.85 -20.42 -11.64
N ILE A 153 20.74 -21.06 -12.02
CA ILE A 153 20.73 -22.46 -12.49
C ILE A 153 21.34 -22.61 -13.89
N ILE A 154 21.04 -21.67 -14.79
CA ILE A 154 21.47 -21.76 -16.19
C ILE A 154 22.94 -21.32 -16.34
N GLU A 155 23.51 -20.65 -15.32
CA GLU A 155 24.84 -20.03 -15.38
C GLU A 155 25.02 -19.19 -16.65
N ALA A 156 23.97 -18.47 -17.03
CA ALA A 156 24.00 -17.70 -18.27
C ALA A 156 25.15 -16.67 -18.19
N PRO A 157 25.98 -16.51 -19.23
CA PRO A 157 27.10 -15.57 -19.22
C PRO A 157 26.61 -14.13 -19.41
N LEU A 158 25.69 -13.69 -18.55
CA LEU A 158 25.11 -12.35 -18.50
C LEU A 158 25.95 -11.48 -17.54
N GLY A 159 27.23 -11.29 -17.88
CA GLY A 159 28.13 -10.42 -17.12
C GLY A 159 28.12 -8.98 -17.65
N GLY A 160 27.96 -7.97 -16.77
CA GLY A 160 28.11 -6.57 -17.15
C GLY A 160 27.39 -5.55 -16.25
N LEU A 161 27.88 -4.30 -16.29
CA LEU A 161 27.33 -3.16 -15.53
C LEU A 161 25.89 -2.80 -15.95
N GLN A 162 25.51 -3.14 -17.19
CA GLN A 162 24.17 -2.93 -17.75
C GLN A 162 23.08 -3.66 -16.95
N TYR A 163 23.39 -4.86 -16.45
CA TYR A 163 22.46 -5.70 -15.70
C TYR A 163 22.19 -5.17 -14.28
N LYS A 164 23.18 -4.54 -13.67
CA LYS A 164 23.02 -3.82 -12.39
C LYS A 164 22.04 -2.66 -12.53
N ILE A 165 22.05 -1.96 -13.67
CA ILE A 165 21.09 -0.87 -13.95
C ILE A 165 19.67 -1.43 -14.06
N PHE A 166 19.48 -2.58 -14.73
CA PHE A 166 18.15 -3.20 -14.82
C PHE A 166 17.57 -3.58 -13.45
N ALA A 167 18.40 -4.04 -12.51
CA ALA A 167 17.96 -4.31 -11.14
C ALA A 167 17.65 -3.05 -10.32
N LEU A 168 18.29 -1.91 -10.62
CA LEU A 168 18.03 -0.64 -9.95
C LEU A 168 16.69 -0.01 -10.35
N ILE A 169 16.15 -0.33 -11.53
CA ILE A 169 14.86 0.17 -11.99
C ILE A 169 13.72 -0.24 -11.03
N PRO A 170 13.50 -1.53 -10.73
CA PRO A 170 12.45 -1.94 -9.78
C PRO A 170 12.71 -1.42 -8.36
N ILE A 171 13.97 -1.33 -7.90
CA ILE A 171 14.28 -0.73 -6.59
C ILE A 171 13.87 0.73 -6.56
N GLY A 172 14.30 1.51 -7.56
CA GLY A 172 13.99 2.94 -7.65
C GLY A 172 12.48 3.17 -7.73
N PHE A 173 11.77 2.35 -8.51
CA PHE A 173 10.31 2.37 -8.54
C PHE A 173 9.71 2.06 -7.17
N GLY A 174 10.18 1.01 -6.49
CA GLY A 174 9.78 0.65 -5.14
C GLY A 174 9.92 1.80 -4.13
N VAL A 175 11.08 2.47 -4.14
CA VAL A 175 11.35 3.63 -3.27
C VAL A 175 10.42 4.80 -3.59
N ILE A 176 10.19 5.10 -4.88
CA ILE A 176 9.27 6.17 -5.30
C ILE A 176 7.85 5.84 -4.85
N THR A 177 7.39 4.61 -5.05
CA THR A 177 6.06 4.17 -4.64
C THR A 177 5.92 4.20 -3.12
N ALA A 178 6.91 3.73 -2.37
CA ALA A 178 6.91 3.82 -0.91
C ALA A 178 6.82 5.28 -0.46
N ALA A 179 7.69 6.16 -0.96
CA ALA A 179 7.64 7.59 -0.64
C ALA A 179 6.28 8.23 -0.97
N ALA A 180 5.68 7.88 -2.11
CA ALA A 180 4.36 8.36 -2.50
C ALA A 180 3.26 7.86 -1.55
N THR A 181 3.27 6.57 -1.18
CA THR A 181 2.33 5.98 -0.22
C THR A 181 2.48 6.60 1.17
N LEU A 182 3.70 6.87 1.63
CA LEU A 182 3.96 7.57 2.89
C LEU A 182 3.40 9.00 2.87
N LEU A 183 3.63 9.73 1.77
CA LEU A 183 3.11 11.08 1.57
C LEU A 183 1.58 11.09 1.58
N ILE A 184 0.96 10.14 0.89
CA ILE A 184 -0.50 9.95 0.87
C ILE A 184 -1.01 9.69 2.29
N GLY A 185 -0.41 8.73 3.01
CA GLY A 185 -0.78 8.42 4.39
C GLY A 185 -0.67 9.63 5.32
N ALA A 186 0.41 10.41 5.19
CA ALA A 186 0.61 11.63 5.98
C ALA A 186 -0.42 12.72 5.66
N ILE A 187 -0.80 12.89 4.38
CA ILE A 187 -1.84 13.84 3.96
C ILE A 187 -3.21 13.39 4.51
N VAL A 188 -3.54 12.11 4.41
CA VAL A 188 -4.80 11.55 4.94
C VAL A 188 -4.85 11.76 6.45
N GLY A 189 -3.81 11.36 7.18
CA GLY A 189 -3.74 11.52 8.64
C GLY A 189 -3.95 12.97 9.09
N LYS A 190 -3.26 13.93 8.47
CA LYS A 190 -3.44 15.36 8.77
C LYS A 190 -4.87 15.86 8.51
N ARG A 191 -5.52 15.38 7.44
CA ARG A 191 -6.90 15.78 7.11
C ARG A 191 -7.90 15.20 8.09
N VAL A 192 -7.73 13.95 8.52
CA VAL A 192 -8.55 13.31 9.54
C VAL A 192 -8.41 14.03 10.89
N GLU A 193 -7.16 14.34 11.31
CA GLU A 193 -6.91 15.07 12.56
C GLU A 193 -7.52 16.49 12.55
N ALA A 194 -7.45 17.20 11.42
CA ALA A 194 -8.07 18.52 11.27
C ALA A 194 -9.59 18.46 11.43
N ARG A 195 -10.25 17.41 10.91
CA ARG A 195 -11.69 17.19 11.09
C ARG A 195 -12.01 16.94 12.57
N TRP A 196 -11.23 16.10 13.26
CA TRP A 196 -11.45 15.82 14.68
C TRP A 196 -11.41 17.10 15.52
N LYS A 197 -10.46 18.00 15.24
CA LYS A 197 -10.37 19.30 15.93
C LYS A 197 -11.60 20.17 15.66
N LEU A 198 -12.11 20.19 14.42
CA LEU A 198 -13.30 20.97 14.07
C LEU A 198 -14.58 20.42 14.70
N THR A 199 -14.80 19.10 14.63
CA THR A 199 -15.97 18.45 15.25
C THR A 199 -15.96 18.60 16.77
N THR A 200 -14.80 18.42 17.41
CA THR A 200 -14.66 18.62 18.86
C THR A 200 -14.93 20.08 19.24
N SER A 201 -14.41 21.04 18.47
CA SER A 201 -14.64 22.46 18.73
C SER A 201 -16.12 22.84 18.59
N CYS A 202 -16.82 22.26 17.60
CA CYS A 202 -18.25 22.51 17.37
C CYS A 202 -19.11 21.93 18.50
N LEU A 203 -18.86 20.68 18.91
CA LEU A 203 -19.56 20.04 20.03
C LEU A 203 -19.33 20.77 21.35
N VAL A 204 -18.10 21.22 21.62
CA VAL A 204 -17.78 22.02 22.80
C VAL A 204 -18.51 23.36 22.78
N GLN A 205 -18.59 24.02 21.62
CA GLN A 205 -19.30 25.29 21.49
C GLN A 205 -20.82 25.14 21.62
N GLU A 206 -21.39 24.04 21.14
CA GLU A 206 -22.80 23.69 21.30
C GLU A 206 -23.15 23.35 22.75
N LEU A 207 -22.29 22.60 23.44
CA LEU A 207 -22.45 22.29 24.87
C LEU A 207 -22.36 23.53 25.75
N ILE A 208 -21.41 24.44 25.47
CA ILE A 208 -21.27 25.71 26.20
C ILE A 208 -22.43 26.67 25.88
N GLY A 209 -22.86 26.75 24.61
CA GLY A 209 -24.00 27.57 24.21
C GLY A 209 -25.34 27.11 24.79
N ASN A 210 -25.51 25.82 25.06
CA ASN A 210 -26.71 25.28 25.70
C ASN A 210 -26.73 25.49 27.23
N THR A 211 -25.58 25.63 27.89
CA THR A 211 -25.54 25.92 29.33
C THR A 211 -25.99 27.34 29.68
N ASP A 212 -25.90 28.29 28.74
CA ASP A 212 -26.35 29.68 28.95
C ASP A 212 -27.89 29.83 28.88
N VAL A 213 -28.61 28.83 28.34
CA VAL A 213 -30.09 28.86 28.19
C VAL A 213 -30.82 28.22 29.39
N VAL A 214 -30.09 27.49 30.25
CA VAL A 214 -30.66 26.77 31.41
C VAL A 214 -30.46 27.54 32.73
N ALA A 215 -29.84 28.73 32.68
CA ALA A 215 -29.51 29.54 33.85
C ALA A 215 -30.52 30.66 34.19
N ASP A 216 -31.68 30.72 33.53
CA ASP A 216 -32.79 31.65 33.85
C ASP A 216 -33.97 30.95 34.53
#